data_AF-A0A933GR63-F1
#
_entry.id   AF-A0A933GR63-F1
#
_cell.length_a   1.000
_cell.length_b   1.000
_cell.length_c   1.000
_cell.angle_alpha   90.00
_cell.angle_beta   90.00
_cell.angle_gamma   90.00
#
_symmetry.space_group_name_H-M   'P 1'
#
loop_
_entity.id
_entity.type
_entity.pdbx_description
1 polymer ?
#
loop_
_entity_poly.entity_id
_entity_poly.type
_entity_poly.pdbx_seq_one_letter_code
_entity_poly.pdbx_strand_id
1 'polypeptide(L)'
;MTKSVWCLILMSLLLTSQAYADIPHVIRFQGDARDSNGVPLEGPYTMTFRIYDAQTAGTTLWEETQPNVAIAGGQFSVLLGQATPLNIEWNSARWLSIQVSTDPELSPRQQITSVPMALRAQVAESLASPTDISARVFNATAISVPHGTYTPLTFNAERWDTDAIHDTAANTSRLTAKTAGKYLIYGHVRFSANSIGHRQVGIRLNESPVIALTMGDATTGELSVISVVTHYDLAANDYVELVVYQNSGSSISVQSANNHSPEFGMVKIP
;
A
#
# COMPACT_ATOMS: atom_id res chain seq x y z
N MET A 1 -49.96 15.90 46.26
CA MET A 1 -49.11 14.83 45.69
C MET A 1 -49.54 14.58 44.25
N THR A 2 -49.01 15.35 43.31
CA THR A 2 -49.28 15.25 41.85
C THR A 2 -48.20 14.40 41.20
N LYS A 3 -48.61 13.43 40.37
CA LYS A 3 -47.75 12.41 39.73
C LYS A 3 -47.22 12.88 38.36
N SER A 4 -46.02 12.43 38.03
CA SER A 4 -45.15 12.69 36.86
C SER A 4 -45.77 12.59 35.48
N VAL A 5 -45.14 13.22 34.47
CA VAL A 5 -44.67 12.56 33.23
C VAL A 5 -43.41 13.28 32.71
N TRP A 6 -42.28 12.58 32.57
CA TRP A 6 -41.12 13.01 31.79
C TRP A 6 -41.08 12.14 30.52
N CYS A 7 -41.07 12.76 29.36
CA CYS A 7 -41.05 12.10 28.06
C CYS A 7 -39.58 11.81 27.68
N LEU A 8 -39.17 10.54 27.75
CA LEU A 8 -37.88 10.07 27.24
C LEU A 8 -38.07 9.63 25.78
N ILE A 9 -37.55 10.43 24.85
CA ILE A 9 -37.45 10.08 23.42
C ILE A 9 -36.33 9.03 23.30
N LEU A 10 -36.72 7.77 23.06
CA LEU A 10 -35.80 6.67 22.74
C LEU A 10 -35.46 6.76 21.25
N MET A 11 -34.35 7.41 20.92
CA MET A 11 -33.81 7.47 19.55
C MET A 11 -33.14 6.13 19.23
N SER A 12 -33.81 5.29 18.44
CA SER A 12 -33.30 4.01 17.97
C SER A 12 -32.21 4.22 16.92
N LEU A 13 -30.98 3.89 17.31
CA LEU A 13 -29.80 3.89 16.43
C LEU A 13 -29.91 2.70 15.49
N LEU A 14 -30.36 2.92 14.25
CA LEU A 14 -30.25 1.95 13.17
C LEU A 14 -28.75 1.80 12.81
N LEU A 15 -28.11 0.79 13.40
CA LEU A 15 -26.83 0.28 12.92
C LEU A 15 -27.07 -0.45 11.61
N THR A 16 -26.84 0.23 10.49
CA THR A 16 -26.69 -0.43 9.19
C THR A 16 -25.41 -1.25 9.25
N SER A 17 -25.54 -2.58 9.30
CA SER A 17 -24.40 -3.46 9.07
C SER A 17 -23.96 -3.27 7.61
N GLN A 18 -22.73 -2.80 7.42
CA GLN A 18 -22.08 -2.91 6.12
C GLN A 18 -21.88 -4.39 5.84
N ALA A 19 -22.62 -4.93 4.87
CA ALA A 19 -22.31 -6.21 4.29
C ALA A 19 -21.05 -6.03 3.45
N TYR A 20 -19.92 -6.55 3.94
CA TYR A 20 -18.73 -6.74 3.13
C TYR A 20 -19.08 -7.79 2.07
N ALA A 21 -18.98 -7.41 0.79
CA ALA A 21 -19.00 -8.38 -0.28
C ALA A 21 -17.64 -9.11 -0.25
N ASP A 22 -17.58 -10.22 0.50
CA ASP A 22 -16.45 -11.14 0.42
C ASP A 22 -16.47 -11.78 -0.97
N ILE A 23 -15.34 -11.74 -1.68
CA ILE A 23 -15.24 -12.38 -2.99
C ILE A 23 -15.23 -13.89 -2.71
N PRO A 24 -16.17 -14.68 -3.26
CA PRO A 24 -16.21 -16.11 -2.95
C PRO A 24 -14.91 -16.80 -3.39
N HIS A 25 -14.11 -17.22 -2.41
CA HIS A 25 -12.90 -18.00 -2.62
C HIS A 25 -13.29 -19.45 -2.86
N VAL A 26 -13.61 -19.81 -4.10
CA VAL A 26 -14.02 -21.17 -4.47
C VAL A 26 -12.92 -21.94 -5.18
N ILE A 27 -12.76 -23.22 -4.84
CA ILE A 27 -11.83 -24.15 -5.50
C ILE A 27 -12.61 -25.23 -6.22
N ARG A 28 -12.33 -25.43 -7.51
CA ARG A 28 -12.87 -26.58 -8.26
C ARG A 28 -12.09 -27.85 -7.88
N PHE A 29 -12.81 -28.87 -7.45
CA PHE A 29 -12.23 -30.17 -7.10
C PHE A 29 -12.93 -31.29 -7.87
N GLN A 30 -12.16 -32.26 -8.36
CA GLN A 30 -12.64 -33.40 -9.13
C GLN A 30 -11.95 -34.67 -8.65
N GLY A 31 -12.67 -35.78 -8.67
CA GLY A 31 -12.14 -37.06 -8.22
C GLY A 31 -12.87 -38.25 -8.82
N ASP A 32 -12.27 -39.43 -8.64
CA ASP A 32 -12.85 -40.74 -8.94
C ASP A 32 -13.13 -41.44 -7.60
N ALA A 33 -14.33 -41.99 -7.45
CA ALA A 33 -14.84 -42.62 -6.25
C ALA A 33 -15.29 -44.05 -6.60
N ARG A 34 -14.66 -45.01 -5.93
CA ARG A 34 -14.91 -46.45 -6.10
C ARG A 34 -15.12 -47.09 -4.74
N ASP A 35 -15.87 -48.18 -4.71
CA ASP A 35 -16.00 -49.00 -3.51
C ASP A 35 -14.72 -49.83 -3.24
N SER A 36 -14.74 -50.60 -2.15
CA SER A 36 -13.63 -51.48 -1.76
C SER A 36 -13.32 -52.61 -2.76
N ASN A 37 -14.23 -52.90 -3.68
CA ASN A 37 -14.06 -53.87 -4.77
C ASN A 37 -13.61 -53.21 -6.08
N GLY A 38 -13.40 -51.88 -6.09
CA GLY A 38 -13.01 -51.10 -7.26
C GLY A 38 -14.16 -50.77 -8.22
N VAL A 39 -15.41 -51.03 -7.81
CA VAL A 39 -16.61 -50.71 -8.58
C VAL A 39 -16.88 -49.20 -8.47
N PRO A 40 -17.06 -48.49 -9.59
CA PRO A 40 -17.41 -47.07 -9.57
C PRO A 40 -18.71 -46.82 -8.79
N LEU A 41 -18.70 -45.82 -7.91
CA LEU A 41 -19.91 -45.37 -7.23
C LEU A 41 -20.85 -44.64 -8.22
N GLU A 42 -22.15 -44.76 -8.01
CA GLU A 42 -23.20 -44.19 -8.85
C GLU A 42 -24.29 -43.54 -8.01
N GLY A 43 -24.72 -42.34 -8.39
CA GLY A 43 -25.82 -41.63 -7.73
C GLY A 43 -25.36 -40.56 -6.73
N PRO A 44 -26.31 -39.99 -5.96
CA PRO A 44 -26.01 -38.92 -5.02
C PRO A 44 -25.39 -39.45 -3.73
N TYR A 45 -24.27 -38.88 -3.32
CA TYR A 45 -23.62 -39.14 -2.03
C TYR A 45 -23.49 -37.84 -1.24
N THR A 46 -23.57 -37.93 0.09
CA THR A 46 -23.15 -36.83 0.96
C THR A 46 -21.64 -36.91 1.09
N MET A 47 -20.92 -35.84 0.76
CA MET A 47 -19.47 -35.79 0.92
C MET A 47 -19.09 -34.69 1.89
N THR A 48 -18.18 -34.99 2.81
CA THR A 48 -17.57 -34.00 3.70
C THR A 48 -16.12 -33.81 3.31
N PHE A 49 -15.73 -32.56 3.09
CA PHE A 49 -14.39 -32.14 2.73
C PHE A 49 -13.76 -31.41 3.91
N ARG A 50 -12.49 -31.72 4.20
CA ARG A 50 -11.75 -31.03 5.26
C ARG A 50 -10.36 -30.66 4.81
N ILE A 51 -9.90 -29.47 5.19
CA ILE A 51 -8.55 -29.00 4.96
C ILE A 51 -7.79 -28.97 6.28
N TYR A 52 -6.57 -29.51 6.26
CA TYR A 52 -5.69 -29.64 7.40
C TYR A 52 -4.36 -28.91 7.19
N ASP A 53 -3.69 -28.62 8.31
CA ASP A 53 -2.33 -28.09 8.40
C ASP A 53 -1.22 -29.17 8.30
N ALA A 54 -1.58 -30.46 8.24
CA ALA A 54 -0.64 -31.58 8.12
C ALA A 54 -1.25 -32.81 7.41
N GLN A 55 -0.38 -33.66 6.84
CA GLN A 55 -0.75 -34.87 6.11
C GLN A 55 -1.35 -35.97 7.00
N THR A 56 -0.80 -36.14 8.20
CA THR A 56 -1.23 -37.09 9.24
C THR A 56 -1.28 -36.36 10.56
N ALA A 57 -2.30 -36.62 11.39
CA ALA A 57 -2.63 -35.79 12.55
C ALA A 57 -2.87 -34.32 12.13
N GLY A 58 -2.69 -33.34 13.02
CA GLY A 58 -2.91 -31.92 12.72
C GLY A 58 -4.32 -31.41 13.00
N THR A 59 -4.54 -30.14 12.69
CA THR A 59 -5.75 -29.37 13.00
C THR A 59 -6.62 -29.21 11.76
N THR A 60 -7.93 -29.40 11.89
CA THR A 60 -8.89 -29.04 10.84
C THR A 60 -8.98 -27.52 10.76
N LEU A 61 -8.56 -26.95 9.63
CA LEU A 61 -8.63 -25.51 9.36
C LEU A 61 -9.95 -25.09 8.70
N TRP A 62 -10.54 -25.99 7.94
CA TRP A 62 -11.81 -25.77 7.25
C TRP A 62 -12.53 -27.09 7.03
N GLU A 63 -13.86 -27.06 7.09
CA GLU A 63 -14.74 -28.19 6.84
C GLU A 63 -15.98 -27.73 6.08
N GLU A 64 -16.40 -28.52 5.09
CA GLU A 64 -17.65 -28.31 4.37
C GLU A 64 -18.30 -29.66 4.07
N THR A 65 -19.59 -29.76 4.36
CA THR A 65 -20.41 -30.92 3.98
C THR A 65 -21.34 -30.54 2.84
N GLN A 66 -21.22 -31.25 1.72
CA GLN A 66 -22.07 -31.08 0.56
C GLN A 66 -23.05 -32.27 0.45
N PRO A 67 -24.36 -32.04 0.61
CA PRO A 67 -25.35 -33.08 0.36
C PRO A 67 -25.55 -33.28 -1.15
N ASN A 68 -25.87 -34.52 -1.55
CA ASN A 68 -26.26 -34.87 -2.92
C ASN A 68 -25.20 -34.59 -4.00
N VAL A 69 -23.92 -34.85 -3.72
CA VAL A 69 -22.87 -34.85 -4.74
C VAL A 69 -23.14 -35.97 -5.74
N ALA A 70 -23.45 -35.60 -6.98
CA ALA A 70 -23.72 -36.56 -8.04
C ALA A 70 -22.42 -37.22 -8.50
N ILE A 71 -22.36 -38.55 -8.36
CA ILE A 71 -21.28 -39.38 -8.91
C ILE A 71 -21.84 -40.14 -10.11
N ALA A 72 -21.13 -40.09 -11.24
CA ALA A 72 -21.48 -40.84 -12.45
C ALA A 72 -20.23 -41.47 -13.05
N GLY A 73 -20.26 -42.77 -13.31
CA GLY A 73 -19.09 -43.53 -13.76
C GLY A 73 -17.92 -43.47 -12.78
N GLY A 74 -18.20 -43.28 -11.49
CA GLY A 74 -17.22 -43.03 -10.44
C GLY A 74 -16.70 -41.59 -10.37
N GLN A 75 -17.00 -40.72 -11.34
CA GLN A 75 -16.46 -39.36 -11.36
C GLN A 75 -17.39 -38.36 -10.66
N PHE A 76 -16.80 -37.38 -9.97
CA PHE A 76 -17.52 -36.24 -9.42
C PHE A 76 -16.75 -34.92 -9.63
N SER A 77 -17.47 -33.80 -9.61
CA SER A 77 -16.92 -32.45 -9.68
C SER A 77 -17.68 -31.54 -8.73
N VAL A 78 -16.96 -30.88 -7.82
CA VAL A 78 -17.53 -29.97 -6.81
C VAL A 78 -16.81 -28.62 -6.79
N LEU A 79 -17.45 -27.61 -6.21
CA LEU A 79 -16.84 -26.35 -5.85
C LEU A 79 -16.75 -26.30 -4.32
N LEU A 80 -15.54 -26.30 -3.78
CA LEU A 80 -15.28 -26.11 -2.35
C LEU A 80 -15.34 -24.62 -2.02
N GLY A 81 -15.89 -24.26 -0.87
CA GLY A 81 -16.00 -22.85 -0.44
C GLY A 81 -17.35 -22.20 -0.80
N GLN A 82 -18.23 -22.94 -1.48
CA GLN A 82 -19.53 -22.43 -1.91
C GLN A 82 -20.58 -22.51 -0.79
N ALA A 83 -20.55 -23.57 0.02
CA ALA A 83 -21.50 -23.75 1.12
C ALA A 83 -20.96 -23.19 2.43
N THR A 84 -19.65 -23.32 2.65
CA THR A 84 -18.91 -22.76 3.79
C THR A 84 -17.74 -21.93 3.25
N PRO A 85 -17.75 -20.58 3.38
CA PRO A 85 -16.69 -19.73 2.86
C PRO A 85 -15.29 -20.22 3.23
N LEU A 86 -14.42 -20.35 2.22
CA LEU A 86 -13.07 -20.89 2.38
C LEU A 86 -12.07 -19.79 2.77
N ASN A 87 -12.19 -19.31 4.00
CA ASN A 87 -11.41 -18.20 4.53
C ASN A 87 -10.26 -18.70 5.40
N ILE A 88 -9.29 -19.38 4.77
CA ILE A 88 -8.07 -19.89 5.43
C ILE A 88 -6.82 -19.20 4.88
N GLU A 89 -5.75 -19.18 5.68
CA GLU A 89 -4.44 -18.75 5.19
C GLU A 89 -3.83 -19.81 4.25
N TRP A 90 -3.22 -19.36 3.14
CA TRP A 90 -2.58 -20.21 2.13
C TRP A 90 -1.04 -20.10 2.11
N ASN A 91 -0.46 -19.49 3.14
CA ASN A 91 0.99 -19.25 3.31
C ASN A 91 1.81 -20.50 3.67
N SER A 92 1.20 -21.67 3.69
CA SER A 92 1.83 -22.95 4.08
C SER A 92 1.11 -24.10 3.40
N ALA A 93 1.74 -25.28 3.36
CA ALA A 93 1.13 -26.47 2.75
C ALA A 93 -0.22 -26.79 3.43
N ARG A 94 -1.18 -27.26 2.62
CA ARG A 94 -2.53 -27.64 3.05
C ARG A 94 -2.85 -29.03 2.53
N TRP A 95 -3.60 -29.80 3.30
CA TRP A 95 -3.98 -31.17 2.95
C TRP A 95 -5.49 -31.34 2.95
N LEU A 96 -6.05 -31.79 1.83
CA LEU A 96 -7.45 -32.12 1.66
C LEU A 96 -7.71 -33.57 2.03
N SER A 97 -8.77 -33.79 2.79
CA SER A 97 -9.39 -35.09 3.02
C SER A 97 -10.83 -35.10 2.52
N ILE A 98 -11.34 -36.30 2.28
CA ILE A 98 -12.71 -36.52 1.81
C ILE A 98 -13.29 -37.67 2.63
N GLN A 99 -14.53 -37.48 3.06
CA GLN A 99 -15.35 -38.51 3.68
C GLN A 99 -16.61 -38.69 2.84
N VAL A 100 -16.92 -39.94 2.47
CA VAL A 100 -18.11 -40.28 1.69
C VAL A 100 -19.14 -40.91 2.62
N SER A 101 -20.30 -40.28 2.74
CA SER A 101 -21.39 -40.70 3.64
C SER A 101 -20.88 -40.97 5.07
N THR A 102 -20.98 -42.21 5.54
CA THR A 102 -20.58 -42.62 6.90
C THR A 102 -19.25 -43.37 6.91
N ASP A 103 -18.56 -43.46 5.77
CA ASP A 103 -17.30 -44.19 5.68
C ASP A 103 -16.20 -43.46 6.48
N PRO A 104 -15.12 -44.16 6.85
CA PRO A 104 -13.94 -43.51 7.41
C PRO A 104 -13.37 -42.45 6.46
N GLU A 105 -12.82 -41.37 7.02
CA GLU A 105 -12.12 -40.35 6.23
C GLU A 105 -10.96 -40.97 5.44
N LEU A 106 -10.86 -40.62 4.16
CA LEU A 106 -9.84 -41.18 3.29
C LEU A 106 -8.43 -40.78 3.73
N SER A 107 -7.54 -41.76 3.78
CA SER A 107 -6.12 -41.59 4.10
C SER A 107 -5.24 -42.31 3.06
N PRO A 108 -4.05 -41.77 2.72
CA PRO A 108 -3.47 -40.51 3.21
C PRO A 108 -4.15 -39.27 2.59
N ARG A 109 -4.13 -38.15 3.32
CA ARG A 109 -4.67 -36.87 2.84
C ARG A 109 -3.87 -36.36 1.64
N GLN A 110 -4.57 -35.73 0.70
CA GLN A 110 -3.98 -35.22 -0.54
C GLN A 110 -3.47 -33.79 -0.33
N GLN A 111 -2.22 -33.52 -0.70
CA GLN A 111 -1.69 -32.15 -0.61
C GLN A 111 -2.33 -31.26 -1.68
N ILE A 112 -2.83 -30.10 -1.28
CA ILE A 112 -3.26 -29.05 -2.20
C ILE A 112 -1.99 -28.35 -2.71
N THR A 113 -1.78 -28.39 -4.03
CA THR A 113 -0.63 -27.79 -4.68
C THR A 113 -1.04 -26.61 -5.54
N SER A 114 -0.12 -25.67 -5.73
CA SER A 114 -0.33 -24.54 -6.62
C SER A 114 -0.19 -24.98 -8.08
N VAL A 115 -0.95 -24.32 -8.96
CA VAL A 115 -0.73 -24.41 -10.41
C VAL A 115 0.51 -23.57 -10.78
N PRO A 116 1.34 -23.95 -11.77
CA PRO A 116 2.55 -23.21 -12.12
C PRO A 116 2.37 -21.70 -12.36
N MET A 117 1.22 -21.27 -12.89
CA MET A 117 0.91 -19.85 -13.07
C MET A 117 0.52 -19.15 -11.76
N ALA A 118 -0.04 -19.85 -10.77
CA ALA A 118 -0.34 -19.30 -9.45
C ALA A 118 0.94 -18.95 -8.67
N LEU A 119 2.05 -19.66 -8.90
CA LEU A 119 3.37 -19.32 -8.33
C LEU A 119 3.87 -17.94 -8.79
N ARG A 120 3.46 -17.44 -9.97
CA ARG A 120 3.79 -16.08 -10.42
C ARG A 120 2.95 -15.01 -9.72
N ALA A 121 1.75 -15.35 -9.24
CA ALA A 121 0.91 -14.42 -8.47
C ALA A 121 1.55 -14.07 -7.11
N GLN A 122 2.34 -14.98 -6.52
CA GLN A 122 3.11 -14.70 -5.31
C GLN A 122 4.10 -13.52 -5.49
N VAL A 123 4.65 -13.34 -6.70
CA VAL A 123 5.51 -12.18 -7.01
C VAL A 123 4.68 -10.89 -7.03
N ALA A 124 3.45 -10.94 -7.53
CA ALA A 124 2.54 -9.78 -7.50
C ALA A 124 2.12 -9.40 -6.07
N GLU A 125 1.92 -10.38 -5.18
CA GLU A 125 1.69 -10.13 -3.74
C GLU A 125 2.93 -9.51 -3.06
N SER A 126 4.15 -9.92 -3.44
CA SER A 126 5.36 -9.30 -2.89
C SER A 126 5.60 -7.84 -3.34
N LEU A 127 4.88 -7.38 -4.36
CA LEU A 127 4.88 -5.98 -4.81
C LEU A 127 3.77 -5.15 -4.13
N ALA A 128 2.86 -5.79 -3.39
CA ALA A 128 1.86 -5.10 -2.60
C ALA A 128 2.50 -4.58 -1.31
N SER A 129 3.05 -3.36 -1.41
CA SER A 129 3.31 -2.43 -0.31
C SER A 129 4.45 -2.78 0.66
N PRO A 130 5.74 -2.67 0.27
CA PRO A 130 6.64 -1.98 1.18
C PRO A 130 6.01 -0.59 1.44
N THR A 131 5.86 -0.18 2.69
CA THR A 131 5.50 1.21 3.03
C THR A 131 6.40 2.13 2.20
N ASP A 132 5.81 2.89 1.28
CA ASP A 132 6.57 3.76 0.36
C ASP A 132 7.45 4.69 1.20
N ILE A 133 8.77 4.44 1.24
CA ILE A 133 9.73 5.27 1.98
C ILE A 133 9.75 6.64 1.33
N SER A 134 9.01 7.59 1.90
CA SER A 134 8.80 8.90 1.31
C SER A 134 8.49 9.97 2.35
N ALA A 135 8.81 11.20 1.99
CA ALA A 135 8.38 12.38 2.71
C ALA A 135 8.05 13.50 1.74
N ARG A 136 7.11 14.34 2.15
CA ARG A 136 6.80 15.61 1.48
C ARG A 136 6.59 16.67 2.53
N VAL A 137 7.34 17.75 2.42
CA VAL A 137 7.43 18.84 3.39
C VAL A 137 7.08 20.17 2.75
N PHE A 138 6.60 21.10 3.57
CA PHE A 138 6.22 22.43 3.13
C PHE A 138 6.55 23.49 4.19
N ASN A 139 6.54 24.75 3.76
CA ASN A 139 6.57 25.87 4.69
C ASN A 139 5.26 26.64 4.61
N ALA A 140 4.57 26.80 5.75
CA ALA A 140 3.30 27.52 5.82
C ALA A 140 3.45 29.04 5.59
N THR A 141 4.67 29.59 5.74
CA THR A 141 4.95 31.02 5.61
C THR A 141 5.88 31.31 4.43
N ALA A 142 5.81 32.55 3.92
CA ALA A 142 6.73 32.99 2.88
C ALA A 142 8.15 33.08 3.43
N ILE A 143 9.13 32.67 2.63
CA ILE A 143 10.55 32.64 3.01
C ILE A 143 11.27 33.75 2.24
N SER A 144 11.94 34.66 2.95
CA SER A 144 12.76 35.71 2.32
C SER A 144 14.07 35.12 1.78
N VAL A 145 14.38 35.40 0.51
CA VAL A 145 15.56 34.89 -0.20
C VAL A 145 16.48 36.05 -0.55
N PRO A 146 17.70 36.11 0.02
CA PRO A 146 18.72 37.09 -0.36
C PRO A 146 19.07 37.02 -1.85
N HIS A 147 19.58 38.12 -2.40
CA HIS A 147 20.01 38.14 -3.80
C HIS A 147 21.44 37.64 -3.96
N GLY A 148 21.73 37.01 -5.10
CA GLY A 148 23.09 36.65 -5.50
C GLY A 148 23.69 35.46 -4.74
N THR A 149 22.92 34.72 -3.94
CA THR A 149 23.39 33.56 -3.19
C THR A 149 22.37 32.42 -3.18
N TYR A 150 22.84 31.17 -3.19
CA TYR A 150 21.97 30.01 -3.02
C TYR A 150 21.57 29.88 -1.55
N THR A 151 20.27 29.83 -1.31
CA THR A 151 19.68 29.73 0.03
C THR A 151 18.93 28.41 0.15
N PRO A 152 19.29 27.51 1.08
CA PRO A 152 18.46 26.35 1.38
C PRO A 152 17.15 26.80 2.01
N LEU A 153 16.03 26.29 1.51
CA LEU A 153 14.73 26.55 2.10
C LEU A 153 14.53 25.69 3.35
N THR A 154 13.87 26.25 4.36
CA THR A 154 13.44 25.51 5.55
C THR A 154 11.96 25.14 5.44
N PHE A 155 11.57 24.05 6.07
CA PHE A 155 10.22 23.52 6.09
C PHE A 155 9.77 23.32 7.53
N ASN A 156 8.57 23.80 7.84
CA ASN A 156 8.04 23.80 9.22
C ASN A 156 6.88 22.83 9.43
N ALA A 157 6.53 22.08 8.39
CA ALA A 157 5.46 21.10 8.45
C ALA A 157 5.63 20.01 7.40
N GLU A 158 5.09 18.84 7.68
CA GLU A 158 5.04 17.67 6.80
C GLU A 158 3.63 17.50 6.24
N ARG A 159 3.54 17.17 4.96
CA ARG A 159 2.32 16.57 4.38
C ARG A 159 2.22 15.12 4.82
N TRP A 160 3.35 14.42 4.78
CA TRP A 160 3.57 13.09 5.34
C TRP A 160 5.09 12.85 5.46
N ASP A 161 5.45 11.95 6.35
CA ASP A 161 6.78 11.36 6.47
C ASP A 161 6.61 9.92 6.97
N THR A 162 7.08 8.95 6.18
CA THR A 162 6.89 7.53 6.48
C THR A 162 8.12 6.88 7.12
N ASP A 163 9.25 7.57 7.18
CA ASP A 163 10.54 6.99 7.59
C ASP A 163 11.41 8.00 8.38
N ALA A 164 10.79 8.99 9.03
CA ALA A 164 11.46 10.06 9.77
C ALA A 164 12.56 10.77 8.96
N ILE A 165 12.31 10.97 7.67
CA ILE A 165 13.22 11.60 6.69
C ILE A 165 13.45 13.08 7.02
N HIS A 166 12.46 13.75 7.61
CA HIS A 166 12.49 15.15 7.98
C HIS A 166 12.34 15.35 9.50
N ASP A 167 12.83 16.49 9.99
CA ASP A 167 12.65 16.94 11.37
C ASP A 167 12.26 18.44 11.34
N THR A 168 11.13 18.76 11.96
CA THR A 168 10.56 20.12 11.96
C THR A 168 11.20 21.07 12.98
N ALA A 169 12.07 20.56 13.85
CA ALA A 169 12.75 21.34 14.89
C ALA A 169 14.26 21.47 14.63
N ALA A 170 14.90 20.42 14.13
CA ALA A 170 16.32 20.38 13.83
C ALA A 170 16.54 20.11 12.34
N ASN A 171 17.55 20.76 11.73
CA ASN A 171 17.90 20.53 10.33
C ASN A 171 16.72 20.67 9.35
N THR A 172 15.85 21.65 9.60
CA THR A 172 14.58 21.88 8.89
C THR A 172 14.71 22.16 7.38
N SER A 173 15.92 22.24 6.84
CA SER A 173 16.18 22.35 5.39
C SER A 173 16.40 21.01 4.68
N ARG A 174 16.48 19.90 5.43
CA ARG A 174 17.02 18.63 4.94
C ARG A 174 15.97 17.55 4.86
N LEU A 175 15.98 16.78 3.76
CA LEU A 175 15.40 15.45 3.71
C LEU A 175 16.53 14.42 3.74
N THR A 176 16.57 13.57 4.77
CA THR A 176 17.67 12.63 5.03
C THR A 176 17.24 11.21 4.71
N ALA A 177 17.95 10.54 3.81
CA ALA A 177 17.71 9.14 3.50
C ALA A 177 18.07 8.25 4.71
N LYS A 178 17.11 7.56 5.32
CA LYS A 178 17.42 6.56 6.36
C LYS A 178 17.87 5.23 5.77
N THR A 179 17.38 4.91 4.58
CA THR A 179 17.70 3.68 3.86
C THR A 179 18.46 4.02 2.59
N ALA A 180 19.56 3.33 2.31
CA ALA A 180 20.26 3.51 1.05
C ALA A 180 19.41 3.03 -0.14
N GLY A 181 19.53 3.70 -1.28
CA GLY A 181 18.86 3.30 -2.52
C GLY A 181 18.69 4.45 -3.50
N LYS A 182 17.95 4.18 -4.58
CA LYS A 182 17.61 5.19 -5.57
C LYS A 182 16.35 5.94 -5.13
N TYR A 183 16.37 7.26 -5.26
CA TYR A 183 15.27 8.15 -4.89
C TYR A 183 14.86 9.03 -6.07
N LEU A 184 13.56 9.24 -6.23
CA LEU A 184 13.02 10.38 -6.98
C LEU A 184 12.89 11.55 -6.00
N ILE A 185 13.57 12.66 -6.28
CA ILE A 185 13.61 13.85 -5.44
C ILE A 185 13.04 15.01 -6.24
N TYR A 186 12.16 15.81 -5.66
CA TYR A 186 11.48 16.90 -6.34
C TYR A 186 11.24 18.09 -5.43
N GLY A 187 11.20 19.28 -6.03
CA GLY A 187 10.81 20.51 -5.34
C GLY A 187 10.04 21.46 -6.24
N HIS A 188 9.19 22.29 -5.64
CA HIS A 188 8.37 23.27 -6.35
C HIS A 188 8.25 24.56 -5.52
N VAL A 189 8.52 25.70 -6.15
CA VAL A 189 8.47 27.01 -5.49
C VAL A 189 7.85 28.08 -6.39
N ARG A 190 7.35 29.14 -5.75
CA ARG A 190 6.90 30.38 -6.39
C ARG A 190 7.68 31.57 -5.85
N PHE A 191 8.48 32.22 -6.67
CA PHE A 191 9.10 33.49 -6.29
C PHE A 191 8.12 34.65 -6.47
N SER A 192 8.20 35.65 -5.59
CA SER A 192 7.52 36.94 -5.75
C SER A 192 7.79 37.55 -7.12
N ALA A 193 6.78 38.23 -7.66
CA ALA A 193 6.86 38.88 -8.95
C ALA A 193 7.93 39.98 -8.93
N ASN A 194 8.82 39.93 -9.92
CA ASN A 194 9.86 40.92 -10.16
C ASN A 194 10.39 40.71 -11.58
N SER A 195 10.81 41.80 -12.24
CA SER A 195 11.20 41.82 -13.65
C SER A 195 12.72 41.82 -13.91
N ILE A 196 13.55 41.62 -12.88
CA ILE A 196 15.01 41.71 -12.96
C ILE A 196 15.65 40.35 -12.66
N GLY A 197 16.55 39.93 -13.54
CA GLY A 197 17.42 38.78 -13.34
C GLY A 197 16.73 37.44 -13.66
N HIS A 198 17.21 36.38 -13.03
CA HIS A 198 16.70 35.02 -13.15
C HIS A 198 16.48 34.40 -11.77
N ARG A 199 15.85 33.23 -11.75
CA ARG A 199 15.54 32.43 -10.57
C ARG A 199 16.00 31.01 -10.84
N GLN A 200 16.51 30.37 -9.80
CA GLN A 200 16.91 28.97 -9.91
C GLN A 200 16.39 28.20 -8.71
N VAL A 201 16.08 26.95 -8.96
CA VAL A 201 15.70 25.97 -7.95
C VAL A 201 16.55 24.75 -8.20
N GLY A 202 17.29 24.32 -7.18
CA GLY A 202 18.16 23.18 -7.26
C GLY A 202 17.97 22.21 -6.12
N ILE A 203 18.40 20.98 -6.33
CA ILE A 203 18.50 19.96 -5.30
C ILE A 203 19.99 19.81 -4.98
N ARG A 204 20.35 20.00 -3.71
CA ARG A 204 21.75 19.95 -3.25
C ARG A 204 21.97 18.76 -2.33
N LEU A 205 22.98 17.96 -2.60
CA LEU A 205 23.38 16.80 -1.79
C LEU A 205 24.43 17.25 -0.77
N ASN A 206 24.27 16.91 0.52
CA ASN A 206 25.29 17.04 1.56
C ASN A 206 26.08 18.37 1.52
N GLU A 207 25.38 19.51 1.46
CA GLU A 207 25.94 20.88 1.30
C GLU A 207 26.62 21.17 -0.05
N SER A 208 27.10 20.15 -0.77
CA SER A 208 27.65 20.21 -2.13
C SER A 208 27.81 18.79 -2.68
N PRO A 209 27.48 18.51 -3.96
CA PRO A 209 27.13 19.46 -5.04
C PRO A 209 25.62 19.68 -5.21
N VAL A 210 25.25 20.63 -6.09
CA VAL A 210 23.90 20.70 -6.66
C VAL A 210 23.75 19.59 -7.71
N ILE A 211 22.84 18.65 -7.46
CA ILE A 211 22.62 17.43 -8.26
C ILE A 211 21.48 17.57 -9.28
N ALA A 212 20.71 18.66 -9.21
CA ALA A 212 19.72 19.04 -10.21
C ALA A 212 19.46 20.55 -10.14
N LEU A 213 19.19 21.19 -11.27
CA LEU A 213 18.94 22.63 -11.35
C LEU A 213 17.92 22.93 -12.45
N THR A 214 16.91 23.73 -12.12
CA THR A 214 16.05 24.40 -13.09
C THR A 214 16.23 25.91 -12.95
N MET A 215 16.32 26.61 -14.07
CA MET A 215 16.42 28.07 -14.14
C MET A 215 15.24 28.64 -14.93
N GLY A 216 14.75 29.81 -14.52
CA GLY A 216 13.77 30.59 -15.25
C GLY A 216 14.04 32.08 -15.10
N ASP A 217 13.77 32.85 -16.15
CA ASP A 217 13.94 34.30 -16.13
C ASP A 217 12.85 34.99 -15.30
N ALA A 218 13.17 36.17 -14.80
CA ALA A 218 12.22 37.05 -14.13
C ALA A 218 11.12 37.50 -15.10
N THR A 219 9.86 37.37 -14.69
CA THR A 219 8.69 37.77 -15.49
C THR A 219 8.05 39.03 -14.91
N THR A 220 7.62 39.95 -15.78
CA THR A 220 7.01 41.21 -15.35
C THR A 220 5.59 40.98 -14.85
N GLY A 221 5.31 41.38 -13.61
CA GLY A 221 3.95 41.33 -13.03
C GLY A 221 3.46 39.93 -12.64
N GLU A 222 4.27 38.88 -12.83
CA GLU A 222 3.90 37.49 -12.55
C GLU A 222 4.88 36.82 -11.60
N LEU A 223 4.38 35.84 -10.82
CA LEU A 223 5.22 34.99 -9.98
C LEU A 223 6.03 34.04 -10.87
N SER A 224 7.31 33.86 -10.58
CA SER A 224 8.10 32.82 -11.24
C SER A 224 7.87 31.48 -10.53
N VAL A 225 7.20 30.55 -11.21
CA VAL A 225 6.91 29.20 -10.71
C VAL A 225 7.92 28.23 -11.29
N ILE A 226 8.69 27.54 -10.45
CA ILE A 226 9.77 26.65 -10.90
C ILE A 226 9.72 25.35 -10.13
N SER A 227 9.82 24.25 -10.87
CA SER A 227 9.96 22.88 -10.36
C SER A 227 11.31 22.30 -10.73
N VAL A 228 11.83 21.42 -9.89
CA VAL A 228 13.03 20.62 -10.15
C VAL A 228 12.74 19.18 -9.76
N VAL A 229 13.28 18.23 -10.51
CA VAL A 229 13.15 16.80 -10.24
C VAL A 229 14.41 16.07 -10.67
N THR A 230 14.82 15.04 -9.94
CA THR A 230 15.91 14.15 -10.33
C THR A 230 15.76 12.77 -9.73
N HIS A 231 16.37 11.78 -10.37
CA HIS A 231 16.64 10.49 -9.75
C HIS A 231 18.08 10.48 -9.25
N TYR A 232 18.31 10.02 -8.02
CA TYR A 232 19.65 9.99 -7.45
C TYR A 232 19.83 8.80 -6.50
N ASP A 233 21.02 8.20 -6.48
CA ASP A 233 21.38 7.16 -5.52
C ASP A 233 21.91 7.80 -4.24
N LEU A 234 21.22 7.56 -3.11
CA LEU A 234 21.59 8.09 -1.80
C LEU A 234 22.07 6.96 -0.91
N ALA A 235 23.17 7.19 -0.19
CA ALA A 235 23.58 6.35 0.93
C ALA A 235 22.71 6.64 2.16
N ALA A 236 22.73 5.73 3.13
CA ALA A 236 22.09 6.02 4.42
C ALA A 236 22.77 7.23 5.08
N ASN A 237 21.96 8.16 5.56
CA ASN A 237 22.29 9.47 6.12
C ASN A 237 22.79 10.54 5.14
N ASP A 238 22.83 10.25 3.82
CA ASP A 238 22.88 11.34 2.85
C ASP A 238 21.61 12.18 2.98
N TYR A 239 21.76 13.49 2.84
CA TYR A 239 20.62 14.39 2.84
C TYR A 239 20.64 15.32 1.64
N VAL A 240 19.43 15.73 1.27
CA VAL A 240 19.19 16.68 0.19
C VAL A 240 18.49 17.93 0.72
N GLU A 241 18.81 19.05 0.11
CA GLU A 241 18.20 20.35 0.39
C GLU A 241 17.61 20.93 -0.90
N LEU A 242 16.45 21.58 -0.78
CA LEU A 242 15.93 22.44 -1.83
C LEU A 242 16.59 23.81 -1.72
N VAL A 243 17.48 24.13 -2.65
CA VAL A 243 18.16 25.43 -2.70
C VAL A 243 17.54 26.33 -3.75
N VAL A 244 17.39 27.60 -3.41
CA VAL A 244 16.88 28.63 -4.30
C VAL A 244 17.89 29.74 -4.51
N TYR A 245 17.91 30.30 -5.70
CA TYR A 245 18.72 31.47 -6.04
C TYR A 245 17.87 32.49 -6.79
N GLN A 246 18.16 33.76 -6.57
CA GLN A 246 17.60 34.88 -7.32
C GLN A 246 18.61 36.03 -7.36
N ASN A 247 18.60 36.83 -8.41
CA ASN A 247 19.49 37.98 -8.56
C ASN A 247 18.77 39.27 -9.00
N SER A 248 17.59 39.55 -8.43
CA SER A 248 16.81 40.76 -8.71
C SER A 248 17.43 42.07 -8.18
N GLY A 249 18.57 41.99 -7.49
CA GLY A 249 19.25 43.14 -6.86
C GLY A 249 18.74 43.50 -5.46
N SER A 250 17.75 42.76 -4.94
CA SER A 250 17.21 42.90 -3.59
C SER A 250 16.63 41.57 -3.12
N SER A 251 16.35 41.41 -1.83
CA SER A 251 15.66 40.21 -1.35
C SER A 251 14.24 40.14 -1.91
N ILE A 252 13.85 38.96 -2.39
CA ILE A 252 12.47 38.61 -2.76
C ILE A 252 12.08 37.34 -2.03
N SER A 253 10.78 37.05 -1.93
CA SER A 253 10.33 35.87 -1.18
C SER A 253 9.98 34.71 -2.09
N VAL A 254 10.19 33.50 -1.59
CA VAL A 254 9.40 32.34 -2.00
C VAL A 254 8.05 32.42 -1.28
N GLN A 255 6.97 32.55 -2.05
CA GLN A 255 5.62 32.69 -1.54
C GLN A 255 5.08 31.35 -1.02
N SER A 256 4.37 31.40 0.10
CA SER A 256 3.59 30.25 0.58
C SER A 256 2.29 30.14 -0.22
N ALA A 257 1.98 28.94 -0.68
CA ALA A 257 0.74 28.61 -1.35
C ALA A 257 0.37 27.15 -1.06
N ASN A 258 -0.87 26.92 -0.63
CA ASN A 258 -1.27 25.63 -0.10
C ASN A 258 -1.11 24.50 -1.14
N ASN A 259 -0.45 23.41 -0.75
CA ASN A 259 -0.18 22.21 -1.54
C ASN A 259 0.82 22.36 -2.71
N HIS A 260 1.44 23.52 -2.91
CA HIS A 260 2.33 23.72 -4.06
C HIS A 260 3.43 24.77 -3.89
N SER A 261 3.59 25.48 -2.77
CA SER A 261 4.79 26.33 -2.59
C SER A 261 5.05 26.73 -1.13
N PRO A 262 6.31 26.71 -0.67
CA PRO A 262 7.35 25.80 -1.15
C PRO A 262 6.98 24.35 -0.78
N GLU A 263 7.21 23.41 -1.69
CA GLU A 263 7.04 21.98 -1.45
C GLU A 263 8.33 21.26 -1.84
N PHE A 264 8.78 20.32 -1.02
CA PHE A 264 9.96 19.50 -1.26
C PHE A 264 9.66 18.05 -0.84
N GLY A 265 10.14 17.08 -1.60
CA GLY A 265 9.88 15.69 -1.28
C GLY A 265 10.85 14.73 -1.93
N MET A 266 10.88 13.52 -1.38
CA MET A 266 11.61 12.39 -1.94
C MET A 266 10.83 11.10 -1.71
N VAL A 267 10.94 10.18 -2.67
CA VAL A 267 10.41 8.82 -2.57
C VAL A 267 11.47 7.83 -3.02
N LYS A 268 11.69 6.79 -2.21
CA LYS A 268 12.56 5.68 -2.59
C LYS A 268 11.87 4.90 -3.69
N ILE A 269 12.55 4.68 -4.80
CA ILE A 269 12.03 3.84 -5.87
C ILE A 269 12.60 2.41 -5.73
N PRO A 270 11.84 1.37 -6.12
CA PRO A 270 12.25 -0.03 -6.02
C PRO A 270 13.56 -0.36 -6.76
#